data_AF-A0A1J4XFM8-F1
#
_entry.id   AF-A0A1J4XFM8-F1
#
_cell.length_a   1.000
_cell.length_b   1.000
_cell.length_c   1.000
_cell.angle_alpha   90.00
_cell.angle_beta   90.00
_cell.angle_gamma   90.00
#
_symmetry.space_group_name_H-M   'P 1'
#
loop_
_entity.id
_entity.type
_entity.pdbx_description
1 polymer ?
#
loop_
_entity_poly.entity_id
_entity_poly.type
_entity_poly.pdbx_seq_one_letter_code
_entity_poly.pdbx_strand_id
1 'polypeptide(L)' 'MRKDYLEQASKIIKDPRVLINVVSRRVKQLKFGMRPLVESLEKLDPEDIALREIIEGKLSYEFWKAPAQ' A
#
# COMPACT_ATOMS: atom_id res chain seq x y z
N MET A 1 -7.92 14.65 0.44
CA MET A 1 -6.70 13.92 0.83
C MET A 1 -6.96 12.41 0.87
N ARG A 2 -7.53 11.80 1.94
CA ARG A 2 -7.67 10.32 2.03
C ARG A 2 -8.59 9.65 0.99
N LYS A 3 -9.76 10.22 0.70
CA LYS A 3 -10.71 9.63 -0.28
C LYS A 3 -10.11 9.53 -1.69
N ASP A 4 -9.38 10.58 -2.07
CA ASP A 4 -8.75 10.68 -3.39
C ASP A 4 -7.67 9.60 -3.60
N TYR A 5 -6.81 9.37 -2.61
CA TYR A 5 -5.83 8.28 -2.68
C TYR A 5 -6.46 6.89 -2.74
N LEU A 6 -7.55 6.67 -2.01
CA LEU A 6 -8.25 5.39 -2.06
C LEU A 6 -8.85 5.12 -3.45
N GLU A 7 -9.46 6.13 -4.07
CA GLU A 7 -10.01 6.03 -5.42
C GLU A 7 -8.90 5.78 -6.46
N GLN A 8 -7.77 6.48 -6.34
CA GLN A 8 -6.62 6.28 -7.22
C GLN A 8 -5.99 4.89 -7.05
N ALA A 9 -5.77 4.44 -5.81
CA ALA A 9 -5.23 3.12 -5.53
C ALA A 9 -6.16 1.99 -6.02
N SER A 10 -7.48 2.20 -5.96
CA SER A 10 -8.48 1.23 -6.45
C SER A 10 -8.45 1.05 -7.98
N LYS A 11 -7.89 2.02 -8.73
CA LYS A 11 -7.67 1.87 -10.18
C LYS A 11 -6.51 0.93 -10.49
N ILE A 12 -5.55 0.81 -9.57
CA ILE A 12 -4.37 -0.05 -9.69
C ILE A 12 -4.67 -1.45 -9.13
N ILE A 13 -5.15 -1.51 -7.88
CA ILE A 13 -5.59 -2.76 -7.25
C ILE A 13 -7.12 -2.80 -7.29
N LYS A 14 -7.65 -3.46 -8.32
CA LYS A 14 -9.10 -3.51 -8.58
C LYS A 14 -9.90 -4.31 -7.54
N ASP A 15 -9.27 -5.30 -6.92
CA ASP A 15 -9.93 -6.08 -5.87
C ASP A 15 -9.83 -5.34 -4.52
N PRO A 16 -10.96 -4.91 -3.93
CA PRO A 16 -10.95 -4.13 -2.70
C PRO A 16 -10.43 -4.93 -1.50
N ARG A 17 -10.63 -6.25 -1.45
CA ARG A 17 -10.11 -7.11 -0.37
C ARG A 17 -8.59 -7.19 -0.46
N VAL A 18 -8.05 -7.31 -1.68
CA VAL A 18 -6.60 -7.28 -1.91
C VAL A 18 -6.03 -5.92 -1.52
N LEU A 19 -6.64 -4.83 -1.96
CA LEU A 19 -6.20 -3.47 -1.62
C LEU A 19 -6.13 -3.26 -0.11
N ILE A 20 -7.19 -3.62 0.63
CA ILE A 20 -7.22 -3.53 2.10
C ILE A 20 -6.09 -4.35 2.74
N ASN A 21 -5.86 -5.57 2.27
CA ASN A 21 -4.80 -6.43 2.81
C ASN A 21 -3.40 -5.88 2.54
N VAL A 22 -3.14 -5.39 1.33
CA VAL A 22 -1.86 -4.80 0.93
C VAL A 22 -1.57 -3.56 1.77
N VAL A 23 -2.53 -2.63 1.86
CA VAL A 23 -2.40 -1.42 2.67
C VAL A 23 -2.18 -1.78 4.14
N SER A 24 -2.97 -2.70 4.70
CA SER A 24 -2.84 -3.10 6.12
C SER A 24 -1.47 -3.68 6.43
N ARG A 25 -0.94 -4.54 5.55
CA ARG A 25 0.41 -5.11 5.71
C ARG A 25 1.48 -4.03 5.61
N ARG A 26 1.35 -3.11 4.66
CA ARG A 26 2.34 -2.06 4.47
C ARG A 26 2.34 -1.04 5.61
N VAL A 27 1.17 -0.64 6.10
CA VAL A 27 1.04 0.21 7.30
C VAL A 27 1.74 -0.42 8.50
N LYS A 28 1.60 -1.74 8.72
CA LYS A 28 2.33 -2.43 9.79
C LYS A 28 3.83 -2.31 9.59
N GLN A 29 4.34 -2.58 8.39
CA GLN A 29 5.77 -2.45 8.08
C GLN A 29 6.31 -1.05 8.39
N LEU A 30 5.59 0.00 7.98
CA LEU A 30 5.96 1.39 8.26
C LEU A 30 5.98 1.68 9.76
N LYS A 31 4.97 1.19 10.51
CA LYS A 31 4.92 1.30 11.98
C LYS A 31 6.06 0.54 12.67
N PHE A 32 6.55 -0.54 12.06
CA PHE A 32 7.75 -1.26 12.51
C PHE A 32 9.08 -0.62 12.07
N GLY A 33 9.04 0.58 11.47
CA GLY A 33 10.23 1.34 11.11
C GLY A 33 10.80 1.03 9.72
N MET A 34 10.09 0.27 8.88
CA MET A 34 10.47 0.19 7.46
C MET A 34 10.36 1.58 6.83
N ARG A 35 11.34 1.90 6.00
CA ARG A 35 11.37 3.19 5.30
C ARG A 35 10.25 3.27 4.25
N PRO A 36 9.59 4.43 4.12
CA PRO A 36 8.73 4.73 2.97
C PRO A 36 9.50 4.60 1.65
N LEU A 37 8.83 4.13 0.60
CA LEU A 37 9.34 4.07 -0.77
C LEU A 37 9.03 5.36 -1.55
N VAL A 38 8.08 6.15 -1.05
CA VAL A 38 7.74 7.47 -1.57
C VAL A 38 8.38 8.54 -0.71
N GLU A 39 9.04 9.50 -1.34
CA GLU A 39 9.54 10.68 -0.66
C GLU A 39 8.38 11.64 -0.39
N SER A 40 8.34 12.20 0.82
CA SER A 40 7.37 13.20 1.21
C SER A 40 8.07 14.26 2.06
N LEU A 41 7.91 15.52 1.67
CA LEU A 41 8.38 16.67 2.45
C LEU A 41 7.53 16.88 3.70
N GLU A 42 6.31 16.35 3.70
CA GLU A 42 5.35 16.40 4.80
C GLU A 42 5.32 15.07 5.57
N LYS A 43 5.09 15.13 6.89
CA LYS A 43 4.79 13.94 7.70
C LYS A 43 3.41 13.42 7.33
N LEU A 44 3.38 12.40 6.48
CA LEU A 44 2.17 11.67 6.14
C LEU A 44 1.91 10.55 7.15
N ASP A 45 0.63 10.25 7.36
CA ASP A 45 0.23 9.04 8.07
C ASP A 45 0.68 7.79 7.28
N PRO A 46 1.00 6.68 7.96
CA PRO A 46 1.43 5.45 7.30
C PRO A 46 0.37 4.89 6.34
N GLU A 47 -0.92 5.14 6.58
CA GLU A 47 -2.00 4.80 5.66
C GLU A 47 -1.88 5.56 4.33
N ASP A 48 -1.60 6.86 4.39
CA ASP A 48 -1.46 7.71 3.20
C ASP A 48 -0.17 7.37 2.43
N ILE A 49 0.92 7.06 3.15
CA ILE A 49 2.17 6.57 2.55
C ILE A 49 1.92 5.27 1.77
N ALA A 50 1.27 4.28 2.40
CA ALA A 50 1.00 3.00 1.76
C ALA A 50 0.13 3.14 0.50
N LEU A 51 -0.90 3.99 0.53
CA LEU A 51 -1.73 4.27 -0.65
C LEU A 51 -0.92 4.95 -1.75
N ARG A 52 -0.08 5.93 -1.42
CA ARG A 52 0.79 6.58 -2.40
C ARG A 52 1.82 5.64 -3.02
N GLU A 53 2.40 4.74 -2.25
CA GLU A 53 3.32 3.73 -2.80
C GLU A 53 2.64 2.80 -3.80
N ILE A 54 1.34 2.50 -3.60
CA ILE A 54 0.53 1.77 -4.59
C ILE A 54 0.29 2.63 -5.83
N ILE A 55 -0.14 3.88 -5.65
CA ILE A 55 -0.42 4.84 -6.73
C ILE A 55 0.80 5.08 -7.62
N GLU A 56 1.98 5.22 -7.00
CA GLU A 56 3.26 5.42 -7.69
C GLU A 56 3.86 4.11 -8.22
N GLY A 57 3.20 2.96 -8.02
CA GLY A 57 3.66 1.65 -8.49
C GLY A 57 4.93 1.13 -7.79
N LYS A 58 5.32 1.73 -6.66
CA LYS A 58 6.52 1.36 -5.90
C LYS A 58 6.28 0.16 -4.97
N LEU A 59 5.02 -0.08 -4.59
CA LEU A 59 4.62 -1.24 -3.81
C LEU A 59 4.02 -2.33 -4.70
N SER A 60 4.70 -3.47 -4.79
CA SER A 60 4.19 -4.67 -5.46
C SER A 60 3.57 -5.64 -4.46
N TYR A 61 2.60 -6.44 -4.90
CA TYR A 61 2.01 -7.52 -4.11
C TYR A 61 1.95 -8.81 -4.93
N GLU A 62 2.10 -9.93 -4.25
CA GLU A 62 1.98 -11.26 -4.84
C GLU A 62 1.07 -12.13 -3.98
N PHE A 63 0.32 -13.02 -4.62
CA PHE A 63 -0.42 -14.05 -3.93
C PHE A 63 0.55 -15.17 -3.53
N TRP A 64 0.53 -15.52 -2.25
CA TRP A 64 1.20 -16.73 -1.80
C TRP A 64 0.59 -17.92 -2.52
N LYS A 65 1.36 -18.54 -3.43
CA LYS A 65 1.05 -19.87 -3.94
C LYS A 65 1.62 -20.86 -2.95
N ALA A 66 0.75 -21.65 -2.32
CA ALA A 66 1.23 -22.79 -1.54
C ALA A 66 2.09 -23.70 -2.45
N PRO A 67 3.20 -24.25 -1.94
CA PRO A 67 3.97 -25.21 -2.71
C PRO A 67 3.06 -26.37 -3.14
N ALA A 68 3.13 -26.75 -4.41
CA ALA A 68 2.45 -27.95 -4.90
C ALA A 68 2.94 -29.14 -4.08
N GLN A 69 2.00 -29.89 -3.49
CA GLN A 69 2.29 -31.11 -2.73
C GLN A 69 2.84 -32.20 -3.63
#